data_AF-A0A0G1YJG3-F1
#
_entry.id   AF-A0A0G1YJG3-F1
#
_cell.length_a   1.000
_cell.length_b   1.000
_cell.length_c   1.000
_cell.angle_alpha   90.00
_cell.angle_beta   90.00
_cell.angle_gamma   90.00
#
_symmetry.space_group_name_H-M   'P 1'
#
loop_
_entity.id
_entity.type
_entity.pdbx_description
1 polymer ?
#
loop_
_entity_poly.entity_id
_entity_poly.type
_entity_poly.pdbx_seq_one_letter_code
_entity_poly.pdbx_strand_id
1 'polypeptide(L)'
;MGKKDAEAIEASDIAEVTVRSPIGCQVLQGVCQNCYGADLATAKKVNLGEAIGTIAAQAIGEPGTQLTMRTFHAGGVASTGGDITQGLPRVEEIFERRMPKNPAAVAHFKGVVTDIREDGKEKVITVLSDLEEKIKEKGSKKKGETEYAVYFRRVPLVKVGDTVERGRLLTDGSADLSELFRFGGRERAQDYIIAEVSKIYELQGASISTKHIEVIVKQMFSRRKVKETGDTDFSVGDIVGAGELRRENDTMEAKDKKSAKADSLLMGILDVSLNRASFLSAASFQNTTRMLIKA
;
A
#
# COMPACT_ATOMS: atom_id res chain seq x y z
N MET A 1 24.60 -4.07 -1.74
CA MET A 1 24.96 -5.45 -1.36
C MET A 1 25.20 -6.21 -2.65
N GLY A 2 26.42 -6.67 -2.84
CA GLY A 2 26.77 -7.55 -3.97
C GLY A 2 26.52 -9.02 -3.64
N LYS A 3 26.70 -9.90 -4.62
CA LYS A 3 26.55 -11.35 -4.44
C LYS A 3 27.43 -11.90 -3.30
N LYS A 4 28.68 -11.44 -3.22
CA LYS A 4 29.64 -11.84 -2.17
C LYS A 4 29.19 -11.44 -0.77
N ASP A 5 28.58 -10.27 -0.63
CA ASP A 5 28.05 -9.81 0.66
C ASP A 5 26.85 -10.67 1.09
N ALA A 6 26.02 -11.09 0.13
CA ALA A 6 24.89 -11.98 0.39
C ALA A 6 25.34 -13.38 0.83
N GLU A 7 26.33 -13.97 0.14
CA GLU A 7 26.93 -15.26 0.53
C GLU A 7 27.57 -15.18 1.92
N ALA A 8 28.21 -14.05 2.27
CA ALA A 8 28.78 -13.85 3.59
C ALA A 8 27.72 -13.74 4.71
N ILE A 9 26.58 -13.10 4.41
CA ILE A 9 25.46 -13.02 5.36
C ILE A 9 24.78 -14.39 5.51
N GLU A 10 24.58 -15.12 4.42
CA GLU A 10 24.00 -16.47 4.45
C GLU A 10 24.86 -17.46 5.24
N ALA A 11 26.19 -17.31 5.19
CA ALA A 11 27.13 -18.09 5.98
C ALA A 11 27.24 -17.64 7.46
N SER A 12 26.50 -16.61 7.87
CA SER A 12 26.53 -16.06 9.23
C SER A 12 25.25 -16.35 10.00
N ASP A 13 25.27 -16.21 11.33
CA ASP A 13 24.09 -16.40 12.18
C ASP A 13 23.13 -15.17 12.18
N ILE A 14 23.22 -14.28 11.18
CA ILE A 14 22.41 -13.07 11.11
C ILE A 14 21.00 -13.41 10.58
N ALA A 15 19.99 -13.25 11.43
CA ALA A 15 18.59 -13.51 11.07
C ALA A 15 17.93 -12.40 10.23
N GLU A 16 18.33 -11.14 10.43
CA GLU A 16 17.70 -9.98 9.80
C GLU A 16 18.71 -8.91 9.41
N VAL A 17 18.47 -8.26 8.26
CA VAL A 17 19.32 -7.17 7.74
C VAL A 17 18.47 -6.01 7.28
N THR A 18 18.81 -4.81 7.74
CA THR A 18 18.17 -3.58 7.25
C THR A 18 18.74 -3.17 5.91
N VAL A 19 17.88 -3.07 4.89
CA VAL A 19 18.26 -2.64 3.54
C VAL A 19 17.61 -1.31 3.18
N ARG A 20 18.24 -0.59 2.24
CA ARG A 20 17.62 0.61 1.65
C ARG A 20 16.62 0.20 0.57
N SER A 21 15.53 0.96 0.49
CA SER A 21 14.42 0.73 -0.43
C SER A 21 14.06 2.01 -1.21
N PRO A 22 13.61 1.92 -2.47
CA PRO A 22 12.98 3.03 -3.19
C PRO A 22 11.85 3.72 -2.41
N ILE A 23 11.00 2.99 -1.68
CA ILE A 23 9.87 3.56 -0.92
C ILE A 23 10.39 4.49 0.17
N GLY A 24 11.41 4.06 0.92
CA GLY A 24 12.05 4.82 1.99
C GLY A 24 12.89 6.02 1.53
N CYS A 25 13.12 6.17 0.23
CA CYS A 25 13.97 7.25 -0.29
C CYS A 25 13.36 8.63 -0.03
N GLN A 26 14.16 9.55 0.53
CA GLN A 26 13.73 10.90 0.92
C GLN A 26 13.96 11.98 -0.14
N VAL A 27 14.54 11.63 -1.29
CA VAL A 27 14.76 12.57 -2.41
C VAL A 27 13.42 13.15 -2.86
N LEU A 28 13.39 14.47 -3.11
CA LEU A 28 12.17 15.22 -3.46
C LEU A 28 11.53 14.73 -4.76
N GLN A 29 12.34 14.42 -5.76
CA GLN A 29 11.91 13.92 -7.07
C GLN A 29 12.79 12.75 -7.49
N GLY A 30 12.18 11.58 -7.68
CA GLY A 30 12.88 10.36 -8.06
C GLY A 30 13.38 9.54 -6.86
N VAL A 31 14.45 8.76 -7.10
CA VAL A 31 15.07 7.86 -6.12
C VAL A 31 16.59 7.98 -6.26
N CYS A 32 17.32 8.03 -5.15
CA CYS A 32 18.78 8.07 -5.20
C CYS A 32 19.37 6.70 -5.58
N GLN A 33 20.57 6.69 -6.17
CA GLN A 33 21.26 5.46 -6.57
C GLN A 33 21.43 4.46 -5.41
N ASN A 34 21.57 4.95 -4.17
CA ASN A 34 21.78 4.08 -3.01
C ASN A 34 20.48 3.40 -2.53
N CYS A 35 19.33 4.04 -2.73
CA CYS A 35 18.03 3.46 -2.40
C CYS A 35 17.55 2.51 -3.50
N TYR A 36 17.87 2.80 -4.76
CA TYR A 36 17.55 1.89 -5.87
C TYR A 36 18.52 0.71 -5.97
N GLY A 37 19.80 0.97 -5.69
CA GLY A 37 20.85 -0.04 -5.69
C GLY A 37 21.36 -0.37 -7.10
N ALA A 38 21.43 -1.67 -7.39
CA ALA A 38 21.92 -2.17 -8.66
C ALA A 38 20.83 -2.16 -9.74
N ASP A 39 21.21 -1.82 -10.96
CA ASP A 39 20.46 -2.15 -12.15
C ASP A 39 20.51 -3.67 -12.37
N LEU A 40 19.34 -4.27 -12.61
CA LEU A 40 19.19 -5.72 -12.76
C LEU A 40 19.70 -6.22 -14.12
N ALA A 41 19.74 -5.37 -15.14
CA ALA A 41 20.25 -5.76 -16.45
C ALA A 41 21.78 -5.84 -16.47
N THR A 42 22.45 -4.89 -15.81
CA THR A 42 23.91 -4.79 -15.82
C THR A 42 24.60 -5.33 -14.56
N ALA A 43 23.84 -5.61 -13.51
CA ALA A 43 24.32 -5.95 -12.16
C ALA A 43 25.28 -4.91 -11.53
N LYS A 44 25.33 -3.70 -12.10
CA LYS A 44 26.12 -2.57 -11.61
C LYS A 44 25.21 -1.56 -10.91
N LYS A 45 25.80 -0.63 -10.16
CA LYS A 45 25.05 0.47 -9.57
C LYS A 45 24.34 1.27 -10.67
N VAL A 46 23.06 1.58 -10.46
CA VAL A 46 22.25 2.31 -11.45
C VAL A 46 22.88 3.66 -11.80
N ASN A 47 22.84 4.05 -13.08
CA ASN A 47 23.37 5.34 -13.52
C ASN A 47 22.49 6.52 -13.03
N LEU A 48 23.09 7.69 -12.87
CA LEU A 48 22.30 8.92 -12.65
C LEU A 48 21.55 9.28 -13.93
N GLY A 49 20.27 9.63 -13.78
CA GLY A 49 19.39 9.93 -14.91
C GLY A 49 18.67 8.72 -15.52
N GLU A 50 18.92 7.51 -15.01
CA GLU A 50 18.23 6.30 -15.46
C GLU A 50 16.72 6.38 -15.23
N ALA A 51 15.93 5.99 -16.24
CA ALA A 51 14.46 6.07 -16.20
C ALA A 51 13.83 4.90 -15.44
N ILE A 52 14.20 4.73 -14.16
CA ILE A 52 13.80 3.58 -13.33
C ILE A 52 12.29 3.39 -13.19
N GLY A 53 11.49 4.46 -13.34
CA GLY A 53 10.03 4.40 -13.31
C GLY A 53 9.47 3.71 -14.55
N THR A 54 10.01 4.01 -15.73
CA THR A 54 9.64 3.34 -16.99
C THR A 54 10.05 1.87 -16.96
N ILE A 55 11.27 1.59 -16.50
CA ILE A 55 11.79 0.22 -16.35
C ILE A 55 10.89 -0.58 -15.39
N ALA A 56 10.53 -0.01 -14.25
CA ALA A 56 9.62 -0.66 -13.30
C ALA A 56 8.23 -0.92 -13.89
N ALA A 57 7.68 0.05 -14.62
CA ALA A 57 6.39 -0.11 -15.29
C ALA A 57 6.41 -1.21 -16.34
N GLN A 58 7.47 -1.29 -17.16
CA GLN A 58 7.65 -2.35 -18.16
C GLN A 58 7.85 -3.72 -17.50
N ALA A 59 8.69 -3.80 -16.48
CA ALA A 59 8.96 -5.05 -15.75
C ALA A 59 7.70 -5.65 -15.09
N ILE A 60 6.68 -4.83 -14.80
CA ILE A 60 5.39 -5.28 -14.29
C ILE A 60 4.41 -5.52 -15.45
N GLY A 61 4.33 -4.59 -16.40
CA GLY A 61 3.34 -4.62 -17.48
C GLY A 61 3.57 -5.74 -18.50
N GLU A 62 4.80 -6.00 -18.92
CA GLU A 62 5.10 -7.02 -19.93
C GLU A 62 4.72 -8.44 -19.43
N PRO A 63 5.19 -8.91 -18.26
CA PRO A 63 4.70 -10.18 -17.71
C PRO A 63 3.19 -10.14 -17.46
N GLY A 64 2.63 -9.00 -17.05
CA GLY A 64 1.20 -8.82 -16.83
C GLY A 64 0.34 -9.16 -18.05
N THR A 65 0.76 -8.74 -19.25
CA THR A 65 0.05 -9.09 -20.50
C THR A 65 0.13 -10.59 -20.83
N GLN A 66 1.17 -11.29 -20.37
CA GLN A 66 1.26 -12.74 -20.50
C GLN A 66 0.36 -13.45 -19.48
N LEU A 67 0.17 -12.87 -18.29
CA LEU A 67 -0.71 -13.44 -17.26
C LEU A 67 -2.14 -13.59 -17.76
N THR A 68 -2.67 -12.60 -18.49
CA THR A 68 -4.04 -12.66 -19.01
C THR A 68 -4.23 -13.81 -19.99
N MET A 69 -3.20 -14.20 -20.75
CA MET A 69 -3.28 -15.36 -21.65
C MET A 69 -3.22 -16.70 -20.89
N ARG A 70 -2.51 -16.78 -19.75
CA ARG A 70 -2.35 -18.02 -18.97
C ARG A 70 -3.51 -18.29 -18.01
N THR A 71 -4.23 -17.26 -17.56
CA THR A 71 -5.29 -17.38 -16.54
C THR A 71 -6.56 -18.08 -17.00
N PHE A 72 -6.84 -18.15 -18.31
CA PHE A 72 -8.11 -18.71 -18.81
C PHE A 72 -8.20 -20.24 -18.74
N HIS A 73 -7.10 -20.94 -18.43
CA HIS A 73 -7.06 -22.41 -18.45
C HIS A 73 -7.07 -23.07 -17.05
N ALA A 74 -6.88 -22.30 -15.97
CA ALA A 74 -7.15 -22.75 -14.61
C ALA A 74 -8.66 -22.61 -14.32
N GLY A 75 -9.47 -23.37 -15.04
CA GLY A 75 -10.93 -23.27 -15.01
C GLY A 75 -11.49 -23.36 -13.60
N GLY A 76 -12.22 -22.32 -13.17
CA GLY A 76 -13.37 -22.39 -12.28
C GLY A 76 -13.21 -23.06 -10.91
N VAL A 77 -12.01 -23.45 -10.48
CA VAL A 77 -11.78 -23.98 -9.15
C VAL A 77 -11.85 -22.83 -8.17
N ALA A 78 -12.97 -22.76 -7.45
CA ALA A 78 -13.21 -21.80 -6.39
C ALA A 78 -11.98 -21.73 -5.48
N SER A 79 -11.19 -20.65 -5.58
CA SER A 79 -10.16 -20.35 -4.60
C SER A 79 -10.83 -20.40 -3.24
N THR A 80 -10.24 -21.14 -2.30
CA THR A 80 -10.67 -21.20 -0.91
C THR A 80 -11.01 -19.77 -0.43
N GLY A 81 -12.24 -19.54 0.02
CA GLY A 81 -12.73 -18.22 0.45
C GLY A 81 -13.58 -17.43 -0.56
N GLY A 82 -13.81 -17.93 -1.79
CA GLY A 82 -14.77 -17.33 -2.73
C GLY A 82 -14.25 -16.10 -3.49
N ASP A 83 -12.95 -15.84 -3.45
CA ASP A 83 -12.31 -14.79 -4.26
C ASP A 83 -11.90 -15.36 -5.62
N ILE A 84 -12.53 -14.89 -6.71
CA ILE A 84 -12.32 -15.41 -8.07
C ILE A 84 -11.21 -14.64 -8.81
N THR A 85 -10.79 -13.47 -8.30
CA THR A 85 -9.81 -12.61 -8.97
C THR A 85 -8.39 -13.19 -8.80
N GLN A 86 -7.93 -13.90 -9.83
CA GLN A 86 -6.54 -14.37 -9.94
C GLN A 86 -5.85 -13.72 -11.16
N GLY A 87 -4.52 -13.57 -11.08
CA GLY A 87 -3.71 -12.99 -12.15
C GLY A 87 -3.83 -11.47 -12.27
N LEU A 88 -3.79 -10.96 -13.50
CA LEU A 88 -3.72 -9.51 -13.76
C LEU A 88 -4.91 -8.70 -13.18
N PRO A 89 -6.18 -9.16 -13.25
CA PRO A 89 -7.30 -8.40 -12.67
C PRO A 89 -7.12 -8.09 -11.18
N ARG A 90 -6.44 -8.97 -10.43
CA ARG A 90 -6.13 -8.75 -9.02
C ARG A 90 -5.02 -7.72 -8.84
N VAL A 91 -3.99 -7.75 -9.68
CA VAL A 91 -2.92 -6.73 -9.69
C VAL A 91 -3.50 -5.34 -9.98
N GLU A 92 -4.41 -5.25 -10.95
CA GLU A 92 -5.14 -4.02 -11.26
C GLU A 92 -6.01 -3.55 -10.09
N GLU A 93 -6.73 -4.46 -9.43
CA GLU A 93 -7.54 -4.15 -8.24
C GLU A 93 -6.70 -3.51 -7.13
N ILE A 94 -5.49 -4.03 -6.89
CA ILE A 94 -4.55 -3.54 -5.88
C ILE A 94 -4.00 -2.16 -6.28
N PHE A 95 -3.47 -2.02 -7.51
CA PHE A 95 -2.88 -0.75 -7.94
C PHE A 95 -3.89 0.37 -8.13
N GLU A 96 -5.17 0.06 -8.36
CA GLU A 96 -6.25 1.04 -8.39
C GLU A 96 -6.95 1.23 -7.06
N ARG A 97 -6.50 0.57 -5.98
CA ARG A 97 -7.15 0.65 -4.66
C ARG A 97 -8.65 0.37 -4.74
N ARG A 98 -9.04 -0.62 -5.53
CA ARG A 98 -10.43 -1.06 -5.66
C ARG A 98 -10.79 -1.94 -4.46
N MET A 99 -12.04 -1.83 -4.03
CA MET A 99 -12.55 -2.64 -2.92
C MET A 99 -12.74 -4.09 -3.39
N PRO A 100 -12.15 -5.08 -2.70
CA PRO A 100 -12.38 -6.49 -3.02
C PRO A 100 -13.84 -6.87 -2.75
N LYS A 101 -14.36 -7.87 -3.47
CA LYS A 101 -15.76 -8.31 -3.32
C LYS A 101 -16.07 -8.87 -1.93
N ASN A 102 -15.14 -9.66 -1.40
CA ASN A 102 -15.23 -10.27 -0.08
C ASN A 102 -13.99 -9.85 0.73
N PRO A 103 -13.96 -8.67 1.37
CA PRO A 103 -12.79 -8.22 2.09
C PRO A 103 -12.45 -9.12 3.29
N ALA A 104 -11.17 -9.25 3.58
CA ALA A 104 -10.67 -9.78 4.84
C ALA A 104 -10.89 -8.75 5.96
N ALA A 105 -11.22 -9.21 7.17
CA ALA A 105 -11.37 -8.31 8.31
C ALA A 105 -10.01 -7.78 8.79
N VAL A 106 -9.91 -6.47 8.98
CA VAL A 106 -8.74 -5.78 9.54
C VAL A 106 -9.04 -5.34 10.96
N ALA A 107 -8.17 -5.68 11.92
CA ALA A 107 -8.30 -5.24 13.29
C ALA A 107 -8.20 -3.70 13.41
N HIS A 108 -9.18 -3.04 14.02
CA HIS A 108 -9.18 -1.57 14.16
C HIS A 108 -8.35 -1.08 15.34
N PHE A 109 -8.16 -1.93 16.35
CA PHE A 109 -7.44 -1.62 17.57
C PHE A 109 -6.67 -2.85 18.08
N LYS A 110 -5.79 -2.62 19.06
CA LYS A 110 -5.12 -3.70 19.77
C LYS A 110 -6.08 -4.31 20.80
N GLY A 111 -6.15 -5.63 20.84
CA GLY A 111 -7.07 -6.33 21.71
C GLY A 111 -6.89 -7.84 21.71
N VAL A 112 -7.78 -8.53 22.39
CA VAL A 112 -7.83 -10.00 22.46
C VAL A 112 -9.09 -10.51 21.78
N VAL A 113 -8.96 -11.54 20.94
CA VAL A 113 -10.11 -12.20 20.30
C VAL A 113 -10.89 -12.98 21.34
N THR A 114 -12.15 -12.63 21.58
CA THR A 114 -12.98 -13.25 22.61
C THR A 114 -13.91 -14.32 22.08
N ASP A 115 -14.42 -14.15 20.86
CA ASP A 115 -15.38 -15.07 20.27
C ASP A 115 -15.25 -15.10 18.75
N ILE A 116 -15.52 -16.26 18.16
CA ILE A 116 -15.62 -16.47 16.71
C ILE A 116 -16.88 -17.30 16.48
N ARG A 117 -17.96 -16.65 16.04
CA ARG A 117 -19.26 -17.31 15.81
C ARG A 117 -19.62 -17.30 14.34
N GLU A 118 -20.31 -18.35 13.90
CA GLU A 118 -20.92 -18.40 12.57
C GLU A 118 -22.41 -18.06 12.70
N ASP A 119 -22.83 -16.96 12.10
CA ASP A 119 -24.21 -16.47 12.10
C ASP A 119 -24.78 -16.57 10.68
N GLY A 120 -25.24 -17.77 10.34
CA GLY A 120 -25.85 -18.08 9.04
C GLY A 120 -24.89 -17.89 7.86
N LYS A 121 -24.98 -16.73 7.18
CA LYS A 121 -24.15 -16.39 6.01
C LYS A 121 -22.93 -15.53 6.35
N GLU A 122 -22.76 -15.16 7.61
CA GLU A 122 -21.64 -14.35 8.08
C GLU A 122 -20.90 -15.09 9.19
N LYS A 123 -19.61 -14.80 9.31
CA LYS A 123 -18.80 -15.21 10.45
C LYS A 123 -18.40 -13.94 11.19
N VAL A 124 -18.67 -13.90 12.49
CA VAL A 124 -18.45 -12.73 13.33
C VAL A 124 -17.28 -13.02 14.26
N ILE A 125 -16.24 -12.19 14.17
CA ILE A 125 -15.08 -12.23 15.05
C ILE A 125 -15.21 -11.08 16.03
N THR A 126 -15.25 -11.37 17.33
CA THR A 126 -15.35 -10.36 18.38
C THR A 126 -13.97 -10.12 18.97
N VAL A 127 -13.52 -8.87 18.96
CA VAL A 127 -12.27 -8.44 19.57
C VAL A 127 -12.57 -7.48 20.71
N LEU A 128 -12.09 -7.80 21.90
CA LEU A 128 -12.12 -6.92 23.06
C LEU A 128 -10.89 -6.03 23.04
N SER A 129 -11.09 -4.71 23.07
CA SER A 129 -9.99 -3.75 23.13
C SER A 129 -9.27 -3.78 24.47
N ASP A 130 -7.94 -3.72 24.44
CA ASP A 130 -7.09 -3.55 25.64
C ASP A 130 -7.20 -2.11 26.22
N LEU A 131 -7.95 -1.23 25.56
CA LEU A 131 -8.13 0.17 25.94
C LEU A 131 -9.17 0.30 27.06
N GLU A 132 -8.84 -0.18 28.25
CA GLU A 132 -9.67 -0.02 29.46
C GLU A 132 -9.65 1.40 30.08
N GLU A 133 -8.98 2.41 29.51
CA GLU A 133 -8.81 3.70 30.22
C GLU A 133 -9.31 5.00 29.55
N LYS A 134 -9.83 5.02 28.31
CA LYS A 134 -10.25 6.30 27.69
C LYS A 134 -11.74 6.49 27.39
N ILE A 135 -12.61 5.52 27.71
CA ILE A 135 -14.08 5.64 27.50
C ILE A 135 -14.85 5.69 28.82
N LYS A 136 -14.30 6.34 29.86
CA LYS A 136 -15.06 6.64 31.09
C LYS A 136 -15.74 8.02 31.10
N GLU A 137 -15.48 8.90 30.13
CA GLU A 137 -16.05 10.26 30.18
C GLU A 137 -17.39 10.47 29.48
N LYS A 138 -17.90 9.53 28.64
CA LYS A 138 -19.23 9.70 28.03
C LYS A 138 -20.05 8.41 27.97
N GLY A 139 -20.55 8.02 29.15
CA GLY A 139 -21.94 7.57 29.32
C GLY A 139 -22.51 6.48 28.40
N SER A 140 -21.73 5.53 27.92
CA SER A 140 -22.24 4.41 27.10
C SER A 140 -21.64 3.09 27.57
N LYS A 141 -22.39 2.32 28.39
CA LYS A 141 -22.07 0.93 28.74
C LYS A 141 -22.23 0.03 27.51
N LYS A 142 -21.17 -0.10 26.72
CA LYS A 142 -20.84 -1.36 26.06
C LYS A 142 -19.38 -1.63 26.37
N LYS A 143 -19.06 -2.82 26.87
CA LYS A 143 -17.68 -3.33 26.93
C LYS A 143 -17.03 -3.04 25.58
N GLY A 144 -15.75 -2.70 25.55
CA GLY A 144 -15.02 -2.31 24.34
C GLY A 144 -14.82 -3.45 23.33
N GLU A 145 -15.87 -4.22 23.08
CA GLU A 145 -15.99 -5.32 22.14
C GLU A 145 -16.40 -4.74 20.79
N THR A 146 -15.64 -5.06 19.75
CA THR A 146 -16.01 -4.75 18.37
C THR A 146 -16.14 -6.04 17.59
N GLU A 147 -17.26 -6.16 16.90
CA GLU A 147 -17.61 -7.30 16.08
C GLU A 147 -17.20 -7.03 14.63
N TYR A 148 -16.47 -7.97 14.03
CA TYR A 148 -16.07 -7.96 12.64
C TYR A 148 -16.85 -9.04 11.89
N ALA A 149 -17.83 -8.63 11.10
CA ALA A 149 -18.58 -9.52 10.23
C ALA A 149 -17.81 -9.75 8.92
N VAL A 150 -17.58 -11.02 8.59
CA VAL A 150 -16.93 -11.45 7.35
C VAL A 150 -17.78 -12.51 6.63
N TYR A 151 -17.51 -12.71 5.35
CA TYR A 151 -18.16 -13.76 4.58
C TYR A 151 -17.92 -15.15 5.18
N PHE A 152 -18.96 -15.99 5.32
CA PHE A 152 -18.88 -17.27 6.04
C PHE A 152 -17.78 -18.23 5.58
N ARG A 153 -17.40 -18.21 4.29
CA ARG A 153 -16.33 -19.06 3.76
C ARG A 153 -14.93 -18.61 4.15
N ARG A 154 -14.79 -17.43 4.78
CA ARG A 154 -13.50 -16.95 5.27
C ARG A 154 -13.05 -17.81 6.45
N VAL A 155 -11.77 -18.13 6.41
CA VAL A 155 -11.04 -18.88 7.43
C VAL A 155 -10.35 -17.85 8.33
N PRO A 156 -10.67 -17.82 9.63
CA PRO A 156 -9.94 -16.99 10.59
C PRO A 156 -8.47 -17.39 10.64
N LEU A 157 -7.58 -16.39 10.59
CA LEU A 157 -6.15 -16.56 10.84
C LEU A 157 -5.81 -16.48 12.33
N VAL A 158 -6.76 -15.99 13.13
CA VAL A 158 -6.66 -15.81 14.58
C VAL A 158 -7.53 -16.81 15.31
N LYS A 159 -7.13 -17.17 16.52
CA LYS A 159 -7.86 -18.05 17.43
C LYS A 159 -8.43 -17.26 18.61
N VAL A 160 -9.44 -17.82 19.27
CA VAL A 160 -9.95 -17.25 20.52
C VAL A 160 -8.84 -17.25 21.58
N GLY A 161 -8.61 -16.11 22.20
CA GLY A 161 -7.50 -15.86 23.13
C GLY A 161 -6.27 -15.21 22.48
N ASP A 162 -6.18 -15.11 21.16
CA ASP A 162 -5.05 -14.47 20.49
C ASP A 162 -5.06 -12.95 20.70
N THR A 163 -3.89 -12.38 20.98
CA THR A 163 -3.68 -10.93 20.96
C THR A 163 -3.48 -10.45 19.53
N VAL A 164 -4.26 -9.45 19.13
CA VAL A 164 -4.20 -8.81 17.82
C VAL A 164 -3.72 -7.37 17.95
N GLU A 165 -2.87 -6.95 17.02
CA GLU A 165 -2.49 -5.54 16.90
C GLU A 165 -3.41 -4.83 15.91
N ARG A 166 -3.55 -3.51 16.10
CA ARG A 166 -4.25 -2.64 15.16
C ARG A 166 -3.64 -2.80 13.76
N GLY A 167 -4.46 -3.12 12.75
CA GLY A 167 -4.06 -3.33 11.36
C GLY A 167 -3.77 -4.77 10.98
N ARG A 168 -3.83 -5.73 11.91
CA ARG A 168 -3.65 -7.16 11.62
C ARG A 168 -4.87 -7.73 10.89
N LEU A 169 -4.63 -8.59 9.90
CA LEU A 169 -5.70 -9.35 9.23
C LEU A 169 -6.20 -10.45 10.15
N LEU A 170 -7.51 -10.50 10.36
CA LEU A 170 -8.19 -11.48 11.19
C LEU A 170 -8.57 -12.74 10.41
N THR A 171 -8.76 -12.61 9.10
CA THR A 171 -9.18 -13.68 8.21
C THR A 171 -8.29 -13.77 6.98
N ASP A 172 -8.37 -14.90 6.28
CA ASP A 172 -7.79 -15.04 4.96
C ASP A 172 -8.43 -14.09 3.94
N GLY A 173 -7.78 -13.96 2.78
CA GLY A 173 -8.29 -13.22 1.64
C GLY A 173 -7.74 -11.80 1.48
N SER A 174 -8.40 -11.07 0.60
CA SER A 174 -8.01 -9.75 0.12
C SER A 174 -8.39 -8.66 1.11
N ALA A 175 -7.43 -7.87 1.61
CA ALA A 175 -7.70 -6.74 2.48
C ALA A 175 -8.21 -5.53 1.68
N ASP A 176 -9.13 -4.75 2.25
CA ASP A 176 -9.38 -3.39 1.74
C ASP A 176 -8.18 -2.50 2.10
N LEU A 177 -7.50 -2.00 1.07
CA LEU A 177 -6.34 -1.12 1.23
C LEU A 177 -6.68 0.19 1.94
N SER A 178 -7.91 0.70 1.81
CA SER A 178 -8.33 1.93 2.48
C SER A 178 -8.45 1.73 3.99
N GLU A 179 -9.05 0.62 4.39
CA GLU A 179 -9.14 0.19 5.78
C GLU A 179 -7.77 -0.15 6.36
N LEU A 180 -6.98 -0.93 5.64
CA LEU A 180 -5.63 -1.32 6.04
C LEU A 180 -4.73 -0.10 6.22
N PHE A 181 -4.80 0.90 5.33
CA PHE A 181 -4.03 2.13 5.49
C PHE A 181 -4.48 2.96 6.70
N ARG A 182 -5.79 3.06 6.94
CA ARG A 182 -6.35 3.82 8.06
C ARG A 182 -5.99 3.21 9.42
N PHE A 183 -6.05 1.89 9.52
CA PHE A 183 -5.82 1.19 10.78
C PHE A 183 -4.39 0.68 10.90
N GLY A 184 -3.84 -0.01 9.90
CA GLY A 184 -2.48 -0.55 9.90
C GLY A 184 -1.37 0.46 9.59
N GLY A 185 -1.70 1.64 9.08
CA GLY A 185 -0.73 2.69 8.78
C GLY A 185 -0.06 2.50 7.42
N ARG A 186 0.89 3.40 7.12
CA ARG A 186 1.56 3.44 5.81
C ARG A 186 2.41 2.19 5.54
N GLU A 187 3.23 1.80 6.52
CA GLU A 187 4.20 0.70 6.37
C GLU A 187 3.50 -0.63 6.10
N ARG A 188 2.56 -1.02 6.96
CA ARG A 188 1.79 -2.26 6.75
C ARG A 188 1.01 -2.28 5.43
N ALA A 189 0.45 -1.14 5.02
CA ALA A 189 -0.24 -1.06 3.72
C ALA A 189 0.73 -1.23 2.54
N GLN A 190 1.94 -0.67 2.63
CA GLN A 190 2.98 -0.83 1.62
C GLN A 190 3.45 -2.29 1.53
N ASP A 191 3.76 -2.90 2.67
CA ASP A 191 4.22 -4.29 2.74
C ASP A 191 3.15 -5.25 2.22
N TYR A 192 1.89 -5.01 2.57
CA TYR A 192 0.76 -5.80 2.05
C TYR A 192 0.65 -5.69 0.53
N ILE A 193 0.69 -4.48 -0.04
CA ILE A 193 0.63 -4.30 -1.49
C ILE A 193 1.80 -5.02 -2.18
N ILE A 194 3.01 -4.91 -1.64
CA ILE A 194 4.20 -5.54 -2.21
C ILE A 194 4.07 -7.07 -2.17
N ALA A 195 3.72 -7.63 -1.01
CA ALA A 195 3.58 -9.06 -0.82
C ALA A 195 2.48 -9.65 -1.71
N GLU A 196 1.33 -8.99 -1.79
CA GLU A 196 0.20 -9.47 -2.57
C GLU A 196 0.48 -9.43 -4.08
N VAL A 197 1.09 -8.35 -4.58
CA VAL A 197 1.49 -8.27 -6.00
C VAL A 197 2.57 -9.29 -6.33
N SER A 198 3.60 -9.42 -5.47
CA SER A 198 4.70 -10.39 -5.69
C SER A 198 4.17 -11.81 -5.76
N LYS A 199 3.30 -12.19 -4.82
CA LYS A 199 2.65 -13.50 -4.76
C LYS A 199 1.92 -13.85 -6.06
N ILE A 200 1.22 -12.90 -6.69
CA ILE A 200 0.49 -13.16 -7.93
C ILE A 200 1.45 -13.48 -9.09
N TYR A 201 2.55 -12.73 -9.20
CA TYR A 201 3.55 -12.97 -10.24
C TYR A 201 4.34 -14.27 -10.00
N GLU A 202 4.71 -14.55 -8.75
CA GLU A 202 5.39 -15.79 -8.35
C GLU A 202 4.55 -17.03 -8.65
N LEU A 203 3.26 -17.02 -8.29
CA LEU A 203 2.32 -18.12 -8.58
C LEU A 203 2.20 -18.44 -10.07
N GLN A 204 2.52 -17.46 -10.94
CA GLN A 204 2.42 -17.59 -12.39
C GLN A 204 3.80 -17.80 -13.06
N GLY A 205 4.84 -18.01 -12.24
CA GLY A 205 6.21 -18.30 -12.69
C GLY A 205 6.94 -17.10 -13.28
N ALA A 206 6.49 -15.87 -13.01
CA ALA A 206 7.16 -14.65 -13.42
C ALA A 206 7.91 -14.04 -12.22
N SER A 207 9.25 -14.07 -12.25
CA SER A 207 10.07 -13.46 -11.21
C SER A 207 10.17 -11.95 -11.41
N ILE A 208 9.42 -11.17 -10.63
CA ILE A 208 9.55 -9.71 -10.60
C ILE A 208 10.33 -9.30 -9.36
N SER A 209 11.32 -8.42 -9.53
CA SER A 209 12.05 -7.88 -8.39
C SER A 209 11.19 -6.90 -7.60
N THR A 210 11.20 -7.04 -6.27
CA THR A 210 10.51 -6.18 -5.30
C THR A 210 10.77 -4.69 -5.54
N LYS A 211 11.98 -4.31 -5.97
CA LYS A 211 12.34 -2.91 -6.25
C LYS A 211 11.43 -2.24 -7.29
N HIS A 212 10.94 -2.99 -8.28
CA HIS A 212 10.07 -2.43 -9.32
C HIS A 212 8.68 -2.16 -8.75
N ILE A 213 8.14 -3.09 -7.98
CA ILE A 213 6.86 -2.94 -7.26
C ILE A 213 6.97 -1.75 -6.29
N GLU A 214 8.08 -1.67 -5.55
CA GLU A 214 8.36 -0.58 -4.62
C GLU A 214 8.38 0.81 -5.27
N VAL A 215 8.91 0.93 -6.50
CA VAL A 215 8.87 2.19 -7.26
C VAL A 215 7.44 2.61 -7.57
N ILE A 216 6.56 1.67 -7.93
CA ILE A 216 5.13 1.95 -8.18
C ILE A 216 4.39 2.27 -6.88
N VAL A 217 4.61 1.49 -5.82
CA VAL A 217 4.02 1.73 -4.50
C VAL A 217 4.44 3.09 -3.96
N LYS A 218 5.69 3.52 -4.16
CA LYS A 218 6.13 4.88 -3.81
C LYS A 218 5.26 5.96 -4.47
N GLN A 219 4.81 5.75 -5.71
CA GLN A 219 3.93 6.68 -6.41
C GLN A 219 2.51 6.69 -5.84
N MET A 220 1.96 5.54 -5.44
CA MET A 220 0.64 5.45 -4.79
C MET A 220 0.55 6.25 -3.48
N PHE A 221 1.66 6.39 -2.77
CA PHE A 221 1.77 7.16 -1.51
C PHE A 221 2.44 8.54 -1.68
N SER A 222 2.63 9.01 -2.92
CA SER A 222 3.37 10.25 -3.23
C SER A 222 2.59 11.52 -2.92
N ARG A 223 1.27 11.42 -2.71
CA ARG A 223 0.38 12.56 -2.50
C ARG A 223 0.04 12.80 -1.04
N ARG A 224 -0.24 14.06 -0.72
CA ARG A 224 -0.63 14.56 0.59
C ARG A 224 -1.86 15.43 0.45
N LYS A 225 -2.81 15.30 1.38
CA LYS A 225 -3.99 16.17 1.44
C LYS A 225 -3.80 17.22 2.53
N VAL A 226 -3.80 18.49 2.17
CA VAL A 226 -3.58 19.61 3.09
C VAL A 226 -4.75 19.71 4.08
N LYS A 227 -4.43 19.76 5.37
CA LYS A 227 -5.38 19.95 6.48
C LYS A 227 -5.31 21.37 7.04
N GLU A 228 -4.10 21.85 7.25
CA GLU A 228 -3.82 23.19 7.76
C GLU A 228 -2.83 23.84 6.80
N THR A 229 -3.16 25.05 6.34
CA THR A 229 -2.36 25.77 5.35
C THR A 229 -1.16 26.48 5.97
N GLY A 230 -1.24 26.85 7.25
CA GLY A 230 -0.22 27.71 7.86
C GLY A 230 -0.12 29.03 7.09
N ASP A 231 1.11 29.44 6.81
CA ASP A 231 1.43 30.64 6.01
C ASP A 231 1.90 30.26 4.57
N THR A 232 1.62 29.03 4.13
CA THR A 232 1.91 28.58 2.76
C THR A 232 0.83 28.99 1.77
N ASP A 233 1.12 28.91 0.47
CA ASP A 233 0.18 29.21 -0.61
C ASP A 233 -0.88 28.10 -0.84
N PHE A 234 -0.87 27.03 -0.05
CA PHE A 234 -1.82 25.93 -0.19
C PHE A 234 -3.20 26.29 0.37
N SER A 235 -4.24 25.66 -0.17
CA SER A 235 -5.60 25.69 0.36
C SER A 235 -5.94 24.41 1.14
N VAL A 236 -6.86 24.53 2.11
CA VAL A 236 -7.36 23.37 2.85
C VAL A 236 -8.07 22.42 1.88
N GLY A 237 -7.63 21.16 1.86
CA GLY A 237 -8.17 20.13 0.99
C GLY A 237 -7.37 19.88 -0.30
N ASP A 238 -6.38 20.71 -0.61
CA ASP A 238 -5.51 20.54 -1.78
C ASP A 238 -4.75 19.21 -1.73
N ILE A 239 -4.59 18.59 -2.90
CA ILE A 239 -3.81 17.37 -3.08
C ILE A 239 -2.46 17.75 -3.71
N VAL A 240 -1.42 17.76 -2.90
CA VAL A 240 -0.07 18.20 -3.30
C VAL A 240 0.91 17.04 -3.30
N GLY A 241 2.02 17.18 -4.04
CA GLY A 241 3.10 16.20 -3.99
C GLY A 241 3.86 16.24 -2.65
N ALA A 242 4.27 15.09 -2.13
CA ALA A 242 5.03 15.03 -0.87
C ALA A 242 6.37 15.81 -0.95
N GLY A 243 7.03 15.81 -2.11
CA GLY A 243 8.27 16.58 -2.33
C GLY A 243 8.05 18.08 -2.46
N GLU A 244 6.92 18.49 -3.02
CA GLU A 244 6.52 19.90 -3.15
C GLU A 244 6.14 20.48 -1.79
N LEU A 245 5.28 19.78 -1.04
CA LEU A 245 4.93 20.15 0.32
C LEU A 245 6.16 20.27 1.22
N ARG A 246 7.10 19.31 1.12
CA ARG A 246 8.34 19.38 1.90
C ARG A 246 9.14 20.63 1.53
N ARG A 247 9.35 20.87 0.23
CA ARG A 247 10.09 22.06 -0.23
C ARG A 247 9.47 23.35 0.29
N GLU A 248 8.14 23.48 0.21
CA GLU A 248 7.44 24.69 0.65
C GLU A 248 7.45 24.85 2.16
N ASN A 249 7.37 23.75 2.91
CA ASN A 249 7.51 23.81 4.35
C ASN A 249 8.95 24.19 4.75
N ASP A 250 9.97 23.64 4.10
CA ASP A 250 11.38 23.97 4.36
C ASP A 250 11.65 25.48 4.10
N THR A 251 11.03 26.07 3.07
CA THR A 251 11.17 27.51 2.77
C THR A 251 10.42 28.40 3.76
N MET A 252 9.28 27.96 4.30
CA MET A 252 8.53 28.70 5.32
C MET A 252 9.20 28.61 6.69
N GLU A 253 9.73 27.44 7.05
CA GLU A 253 10.52 27.25 8.26
C GLU A 253 11.78 28.12 8.24
N ALA A 254 12.46 28.23 7.10
CA ALA A 254 13.59 29.15 6.93
C ALA A 254 13.24 30.65 7.07
N LYS A 255 11.95 30.99 7.00
CA LYS A 255 11.40 32.34 7.19
C LYS A 255 10.73 32.52 8.57
N ASP A 256 10.89 31.57 9.49
CA ASP A 256 10.23 31.51 10.80
C ASP A 256 8.69 31.59 10.72
N LYS A 257 8.11 31.08 9.63
CA LYS A 257 6.65 31.04 9.39
C LYS A 257 6.06 29.66 9.66
N LYS A 258 4.73 29.57 9.74
CA LYS A 258 4.02 28.32 10.00
C LYS A 258 3.97 27.44 8.75
N SER A 259 4.55 26.25 8.85
CA SER A 259 4.46 25.19 7.85
C SER A 259 3.03 24.65 7.68
N ALA A 260 2.70 24.16 6.49
CA ALA A 260 1.44 23.46 6.25
C ALA A 260 1.46 22.03 6.83
N LYS A 261 0.34 21.59 7.41
CA LYS A 261 0.13 20.20 7.81
C LYS A 261 -0.74 19.48 6.79
N ALA A 262 -0.32 18.28 6.40
CA ALA A 262 -1.05 17.46 5.47
C ALA A 262 -1.06 15.99 5.90
N ASP A 263 -2.16 15.31 5.58
CA ASP A 263 -2.28 13.87 5.78
C ASP A 263 -1.68 13.10 4.60
N SER A 264 -1.16 11.92 4.91
CA SER A 264 -0.80 10.95 3.89
C SER A 264 -2.05 10.45 3.16
N LEU A 265 -2.03 10.47 1.83
CA LEU A 265 -3.12 9.97 1.01
C LEU A 265 -2.64 8.73 0.22
N LEU A 266 -3.42 7.65 0.29
CA LEU A 266 -3.26 6.48 -0.56
C LEU A 266 -4.20 6.63 -1.76
N MET A 267 -3.64 6.61 -2.97
CA MET A 267 -4.38 6.77 -4.22
C MET A 267 -4.05 5.62 -5.19
N GLY A 268 -4.99 5.29 -6.07
CA GLY A 268 -4.74 4.41 -7.20
C GLY A 268 -3.79 5.06 -8.22
N ILE A 269 -3.10 4.26 -9.02
CA ILE A 269 -2.11 4.79 -9.97
C ILE A 269 -2.73 5.67 -11.07
N LEU A 270 -4.00 5.42 -11.46
CA LEU A 270 -4.74 6.33 -12.36
C LEU A 270 -4.97 7.70 -11.70
N ASP A 271 -5.45 7.71 -10.47
CA ASP A 271 -5.74 8.95 -9.73
C ASP A 271 -4.47 9.75 -9.47
N VAL A 272 -3.34 9.10 -9.17
CA VAL A 272 -2.03 9.76 -9.01
C VAL A 272 -1.60 10.43 -10.32
N SER A 273 -1.88 9.80 -11.47
CA SER A 273 -1.51 10.30 -12.79
C SER A 273 -2.36 11.50 -13.22
N LEU A 274 -3.64 11.54 -12.82
CA LEU A 274 -4.54 12.68 -13.05
C LEU A 274 -4.24 13.88 -12.15
N ASN A 275 -3.68 13.66 -10.96
CA ASN A 275 -3.33 14.72 -10.00
C ASN A 275 -1.85 15.13 -10.09
N ARG A 276 -1.25 15.10 -11.28
CA ARG A 276 0.11 15.60 -11.52
C ARG A 276 0.16 17.12 -11.59
N ALA A 277 1.30 17.70 -11.18
CA ALA A 277 1.52 19.15 -11.25
C ALA A 277 1.56 19.66 -12.70
N SER A 278 2.08 18.87 -13.64
CA SER A 278 2.10 19.24 -15.06
C SER A 278 0.75 18.94 -15.70
N PHE A 279 0.04 20.00 -16.06
CA PHE A 279 -1.21 19.93 -16.81
C PHE A 279 -1.09 19.12 -18.11
N LEU A 280 -0.04 19.38 -18.91
CA LEU A 280 0.21 18.69 -20.18
C LEU A 280 0.41 17.17 -19.97
N SER A 281 1.13 16.79 -18.91
CA SER A 281 1.33 15.38 -18.57
C SER A 281 0.01 14.71 -18.18
N ALA A 282 -0.82 15.37 -17.38
CA ALA A 282 -2.13 14.82 -16.97
C ALA A 282 -3.09 14.71 -18.16
N ALA A 283 -3.16 15.74 -19.01
CA ALA A 283 -4.00 15.76 -20.21
C ALA A 283 -3.59 14.68 -21.22
N SER A 284 -2.29 14.38 -21.36
CA SER A 284 -1.80 13.32 -22.25
C SER A 284 -2.19 11.90 -21.82
N PHE A 285 -2.54 11.71 -20.54
CA PHE A 285 -2.86 10.39 -19.99
C PHE A 285 -4.30 9.97 -20.33
N GLN A 286 -5.29 10.66 -19.75
CA GLN A 286 -6.73 10.43 -19.95
C GLN A 286 -7.54 11.68 -19.59
N ASN A 287 -8.84 11.72 -19.94
CA ASN A 287 -9.77 12.80 -19.58
C ASN A 287 -9.34 14.20 -20.05
N THR A 288 -8.79 14.29 -21.26
CA THR A 288 -8.28 15.53 -21.90
C THR A 288 -9.20 16.74 -21.72
N THR A 289 -10.50 16.61 -22.06
CA THR A 289 -11.48 17.70 -21.95
C THR A 289 -11.63 18.20 -20.51
N ARG A 290 -11.75 17.28 -19.55
CA ARG A 290 -11.90 17.64 -18.12
C ARG A 290 -10.64 18.30 -17.59
N MET A 291 -9.47 17.86 -18.05
CA MET A 291 -8.21 18.46 -17.69
C MET A 291 -8.13 19.88 -18.26
N LEU A 292 -8.40 20.09 -19.56
CA LEU A 292 -8.33 21.41 -20.22
C LEU A 292 -9.23 22.46 -19.56
N ILE A 293 -10.38 22.06 -19.00
CA ILE A 293 -11.28 22.97 -18.28
C ILE A 293 -10.71 23.41 -16.92
N LYS A 294 -9.84 22.60 -16.31
CA LYS A 294 -9.23 22.88 -15.00
C LYS A 294 -7.93 23.70 -15.08
N ALA A 295 -7.31 23.77 -16.25
CA ALA A 295 -6.05 24.49 -16.49
C ALA A 295 -6.29 25.98 -16.66
#